data_AF-A0AAD5KBI6-F1
#
_entry.id   AF-A0AAD5KBI6-F1
#
_cell.length_a   1.000
_cell.length_b   1.000
_cell.length_c   1.000
_cell.angle_alpha   90.00
_cell.angle_beta   90.00
_cell.angle_gamma   90.00
#
_symmetry.space_group_name_H-M   'P 1'
#
loop_
_entity.id
_entity.type
_entity.pdbx_description
1 polymer ?
#
loop_
_entity_poly.entity_id
_entity_poly.type
_entity_poly.pdbx_seq_one_letter_code
_entity_poly.pdbx_strand_id
1 'polypeptide(L)'
;MALFRRRPSNASEISNVEIQKETENVHRLYALAVDEVNFAEDSRGSAYYAGDLITAREAIDDCAGAFMRLLLQIPDHQLRTQLQSTITPRLLNLQEKFNALPPESSLISL
;
A
#
# COMPACT_ATOMS: atom_id res chain seq x y z
N MET A 1 6.23 -17.92 -48.52
CA MET A 1 6.86 -16.80 -47.79
C MET A 1 5.79 -15.81 -47.37
N ALA A 2 5.57 -15.63 -46.07
CA ALA A 2 4.85 -14.48 -45.53
C ALA A 2 5.42 -14.19 -44.12
N LEU A 3 6.26 -13.17 -44.06
CA LEU A 3 6.84 -12.62 -42.84
C LEU A 3 5.79 -11.76 -42.14
N PHE A 4 5.11 -12.30 -41.13
CA PHE A 4 4.27 -11.46 -40.26
C PHE A 4 5.16 -10.71 -39.27
N ARG A 5 5.51 -9.48 -39.68
CA ARG A 5 6.25 -8.50 -38.90
C ARG A 5 5.30 -7.76 -37.95
N ARG A 6 5.48 -8.07 -36.65
CA ARG A 6 5.37 -7.23 -35.43
C ARG A 6 4.08 -6.43 -35.17
N ARG A 7 3.50 -6.68 -33.99
CA ARG A 7 3.07 -5.60 -33.08
C ARG A 7 4.06 -5.58 -31.91
N PRO A 8 4.96 -4.59 -31.78
CA PRO A 8 5.60 -4.37 -30.51
C PRO A 8 4.50 -3.82 -29.59
N SER A 9 4.19 -4.55 -28.53
CA SER A 9 3.52 -3.98 -27.38
C SER A 9 4.43 -2.85 -26.90
N ASN A 10 4.06 -1.60 -27.14
CA ASN A 10 4.63 -0.47 -26.41
C ASN A 10 4.20 -0.65 -24.95
N ALA A 11 4.92 -1.49 -24.21
CA ALA A 11 5.10 -1.27 -22.80
C ALA A 11 5.84 0.06 -22.73
N SER A 12 5.11 1.17 -22.56
CA SER A 12 5.74 2.45 -22.30
C SER A 12 6.60 2.27 -21.07
N GLU A 13 7.91 2.35 -21.24
CA GLU A 13 8.83 2.48 -20.12
C GLU A 13 8.43 3.73 -19.36
N ILE A 14 8.01 3.54 -18.10
CA ILE A 14 7.71 4.64 -17.19
C ILE A 14 8.98 5.47 -17.01
N SER A 15 8.86 6.78 -17.14
CA SER A 15 9.99 7.68 -16.98
C SER A 15 10.46 7.74 -15.52
N ASN A 16 11.73 8.07 -15.29
CA ASN A 16 12.24 8.28 -13.93
C ASN A 16 11.43 9.34 -13.14
N VAL A 17 10.87 10.35 -13.82
CA VAL A 17 10.02 11.37 -13.20
C VAL A 17 8.70 10.76 -12.71
N GLU A 18 8.08 9.89 -13.51
CA GLU A 18 6.85 9.19 -13.11
C GLU A 18 7.11 8.18 -11.98
N ILE A 19 8.26 7.49 -11.99
CA ILE A 19 8.67 6.61 -10.89
C ILE A 19 8.80 7.40 -9.58
N GLN A 20 9.45 8.58 -9.62
CA GLN A 20 9.57 9.45 -8.46
C GLN A 20 8.20 9.90 -7.93
N LYS A 21 7.33 10.38 -8.82
CA LYS A 21 5.97 10.79 -8.46
C LYS A 21 5.16 9.65 -7.84
N GLU A 22 5.24 8.45 -8.39
CA GLU A 22 4.52 7.30 -7.84
C GLU A 22 5.13 6.84 -6.50
N THR A 23 6.45 6.98 -6.33
CA THR A 23 7.11 6.74 -5.04
C THR A 23 6.62 7.72 -3.97
N GLU A 24 6.52 9.01 -4.30
CA GLU A 24 5.94 10.03 -3.43
C GLU A 24 4.46 9.72 -3.09
N ASN A 25 3.70 9.23 -4.05
CA ASN A 25 2.32 8.79 -3.84
C ASN A 25 2.25 7.63 -2.84
N VAL A 26 3.11 6.60 -2.98
CA VAL A 26 3.20 5.50 -2.01
C VAL A 26 3.57 6.01 -0.61
N HIS A 27 4.48 6.98 -0.49
CA HIS A 27 4.81 7.58 0.80
C HIS A 27 3.64 8.34 1.43
N ARG A 28 2.85 9.05 0.61
CA ARG A 28 1.65 9.75 1.08
C ARG A 28 0.58 8.78 1.57
N LEU A 29 0.32 7.71 0.81
CA LEU A 29 -0.62 6.66 1.20
C LEU A 29 -0.16 5.92 2.46
N TYR A 30 1.15 5.70 2.61
CA TYR A 30 1.70 5.12 3.82
C TYR A 30 1.46 6.01 5.04
N ALA A 31 1.68 7.33 4.91
CA ALA A 31 1.40 8.27 6.00
C ALA A 31 -0.08 8.28 6.38
N LEU A 32 -0.97 8.30 5.38
CA LEU A 32 -2.41 8.19 5.61
C LEU A 32 -2.78 6.89 6.34
N ALA A 33 -2.26 5.75 5.89
CA ALA A 33 -2.54 4.47 6.53
C ALA A 33 -2.03 4.40 7.97
N VAL A 34 -0.90 5.06 8.29
CA VAL A 34 -0.43 5.22 9.67
C VAL A 34 -1.43 6.04 10.49
N ASP A 35 -1.91 7.16 9.95
CA ASP A 35 -2.87 8.03 10.63
C ASP A 35 -4.19 7.29 10.90
N GLU A 36 -4.73 6.56 9.92
CA GLU A 36 -5.98 5.79 10.10
C GLU A 36 -5.82 4.67 11.14
N VAL A 37 -4.68 3.98 11.18
CA VAL A 37 -4.40 2.98 12.24
C VAL A 37 -4.36 3.63 13.62
N ASN A 38 -3.74 4.81 13.74
CA ASN A 38 -3.72 5.55 15.01
C ASN A 38 -5.13 6.03 15.38
N PHE A 39 -5.93 6.51 14.43
CA PHE A 39 -7.32 6.92 14.68
C PHE A 39 -8.17 5.74 15.16
N ALA A 40 -8.03 4.57 14.54
CA ALA A 40 -8.70 3.37 15.02
C ALA A 40 -8.26 3.01 16.45
N GLU A 41 -6.96 3.11 16.77
CA GLU A 41 -6.49 2.88 18.14
C GLU A 41 -7.08 3.89 19.14
N ASP A 42 -7.11 5.17 18.79
CA ASP A 42 -7.62 6.25 19.64
C ASP A 42 -9.14 6.18 19.84
N SER A 43 -9.89 5.65 18.86
CA SER A 43 -11.33 5.55 18.92
C SER A 43 -11.84 4.27 19.60
N ARG A 44 -10.94 3.44 20.15
CA ARG A 44 -11.30 2.21 20.87
C ARG A 44 -12.34 2.46 21.97
N GLY A 45 -13.37 1.62 21.98
CA GLY A 45 -14.50 1.72 22.92
C GLY A 45 -15.51 2.81 22.57
N SER A 46 -15.28 3.59 21.51
CA SER A 46 -16.29 4.48 20.93
C SER A 46 -17.18 3.72 19.93
N ALA A 47 -18.32 4.33 19.57
CA ALA A 47 -19.20 3.82 18.53
C ALA A 47 -18.58 3.91 17.11
N TYR A 48 -17.48 4.64 16.94
CA TYR A 48 -16.81 4.83 15.65
C TYR A 48 -15.74 3.78 15.38
N TYR A 49 -15.28 3.05 16.41
CA TYR A 49 -14.16 2.12 16.32
C TYR A 49 -14.27 1.10 15.17
N ALA A 50 -15.47 0.53 14.97
CA ALA A 50 -15.70 -0.42 13.90
C ALA A 50 -15.51 0.21 12.51
N GLY A 51 -15.98 1.46 12.34
CA GLY A 51 -15.77 2.22 11.10
C GLY A 51 -14.30 2.56 10.89
N ASP A 52 -13.61 2.98 11.95
CA ASP A 52 -12.20 3.36 11.87
C ASP A 52 -11.30 2.15 11.57
N LEU A 53 -11.65 0.95 12.05
CA LEU A 53 -10.97 -0.29 11.65
C LEU A 53 -11.13 -0.59 10.14
N ILE A 54 -12.30 -0.30 9.56
CA ILE A 54 -12.53 -0.46 8.12
C ILE A 54 -11.68 0.55 7.35
N THR A 55 -11.73 1.83 7.72
CA THR A 55 -10.95 2.88 7.06
C THR A 55 -9.44 2.61 7.13
N ALA A 56 -8.94 2.16 8.29
CA ALA A 56 -7.54 1.78 8.45
C ALA A 56 -7.14 0.57 7.59
N ARG A 57 -8.02 -0.43 7.47
CA ARG A 57 -7.82 -1.56 6.55
C ARG A 57 -7.74 -1.10 5.10
N GLU A 58 -8.69 -0.28 4.66
CA GLU A 58 -8.74 0.26 3.30
C GLU A 58 -7.49 1.06 2.97
N ALA A 59 -7.02 1.92 3.89
CA ALA A 59 -5.81 2.71 3.68
C ALA A 59 -4.53 1.85 3.57
N ILE A 60 -4.42 0.76 4.35
CA ILE A 60 -3.33 -0.21 4.23
C ILE A 60 -3.37 -0.90 2.86
N ASP A 61 -4.55 -1.36 2.45
CA ASP A 61 -4.74 -2.09 1.20
C ASP A 61 -4.45 -1.19 -0.02
N ASP A 62 -4.89 0.08 0.02
CA ASP A 62 -4.59 1.08 -1.00
C ASP A 62 -3.10 1.38 -1.10
N CYS A 63 -2.42 1.54 0.05
CA CYS A 63 -0.97 1.75 0.08
C CYS A 63 -0.22 0.54 -0.50
N ALA A 64 -0.60 -0.67 -0.10
CA ALA A 64 0.00 -1.91 -0.61
C ALA A 64 -0.26 -2.08 -2.11
N GLY A 65 -1.48 -1.78 -2.57
CA GLY A 65 -1.86 -1.84 -3.98
C GLY A 65 -1.12 -0.82 -4.85
N ALA A 66 -0.93 0.41 -4.39
CA ALA A 66 -0.09 1.40 -5.07
C ALA A 66 1.38 0.93 -5.15
N PHE A 67 1.91 0.40 -4.06
CA PHE A 67 3.28 -0.10 -4.02
C PHE A 67 3.51 -1.27 -4.99
N MET A 68 2.60 -2.26 -5.01
CA MET A 68 2.69 -3.38 -5.95
C MET A 68 2.64 -2.91 -7.41
N ARG A 69 1.76 -1.95 -7.73
CA ARG A 69 1.66 -1.38 -9.08
C ARG A 69 2.96 -0.67 -9.49
N LEU A 70 3.56 0.10 -8.59
CA LEU A 70 4.86 0.75 -8.82
C LEU A 70 5.95 -0.29 -9.15
N LEU A 71 6.06 -1.36 -8.36
CA LEU A 71 7.09 -2.40 -8.58
C LEU A 71 6.94 -3.14 -9.92
N LEU A 72 5.71 -3.26 -10.43
CA LEU A 72 5.44 -3.86 -11.75
C LEU A 72 5.87 -2.95 -12.90
N GLN A 73 5.87 -1.63 -12.68
CA GLN A 73 6.20 -0.64 -13.70
C GLN A 73 7.70 -0.34 -13.79
N ILE A 74 8.47 -0.58 -12.71
CA ILE A 74 9.91 -0.31 -12.70
C ILE A 74 10.67 -1.42 -13.46
N PRO A 75 11.34 -1.09 -14.59
CA PRO A 75 12.15 -2.08 -15.31
C PRO A 75 13.49 -2.35 -14.60
N ASP A 76 14.06 -1.34 -13.94
CA ASP A 76 15.33 -1.44 -13.23
C ASP A 76 15.21 -2.35 -11.99
N HIS A 77 15.90 -3.48 -12.04
CA HIS A 77 15.92 -4.45 -10.94
C HIS A 77 16.54 -3.89 -9.66
N GLN A 78 17.60 -3.09 -9.76
CA GLN A 78 18.28 -2.52 -8.59
C GLN A 78 17.38 -1.50 -7.89
N LEU A 79 16.75 -0.60 -8.64
CA LEU A 79 15.80 0.37 -8.10
C LEU A 79 14.59 -0.32 -7.44
N ARG A 80 14.03 -1.34 -8.09
CA ARG A 80 12.94 -2.15 -7.55
C ARG A 80 13.32 -2.81 -6.23
N THR A 81 14.52 -3.40 -6.17
CA THR A 81 15.05 -4.06 -4.97
C THR A 81 15.24 -3.06 -3.82
N GLN A 82 15.74 -1.86 -4.13
CA GLN A 82 15.92 -0.80 -3.15
C GLN A 82 14.59 -0.29 -2.58
N LEU A 83 13.56 -0.13 -3.42
CA LEU A 83 12.22 0.24 -2.96
C LEU A 83 11.60 -0.86 -2.11
N GLN A 84 11.74 -2.13 -2.51
CA GLN A 84 11.32 -3.29 -1.72
C GLN A 84 11.99 -3.35 -0.35
N SER A 85 13.30 -3.15 -0.26
CA SER A 85 14.00 -3.19 1.03
C SER A 85 13.59 -2.03 1.96
N THR A 86 13.05 -0.95 1.40
CA THR A 86 12.66 0.24 2.18
C THR A 86 11.19 0.20 2.62
N ILE A 87 10.27 -0.14 1.71
CA ILE A 87 8.82 0.01 1.94
C ILE A 87 8.19 -1.27 2.49
N THR A 88 8.60 -2.45 2.02
CA THR A 88 8.06 -3.74 2.49
C THR A 88 8.11 -3.91 4.01
N PRO A 89 9.25 -3.71 4.72
CA PRO A 89 9.27 -3.89 6.17
C PRO A 89 8.36 -2.91 6.91
N ARG A 90 8.16 -1.70 6.35
CA ARG A 90 7.26 -0.69 6.94
C ARG A 90 5.80 -1.10 6.81
N LEU A 91 5.40 -1.58 5.63
CA LEU A 91 4.04 -2.10 5.40
C LEU A 91 3.75 -3.32 6.27
N LEU A 92 4.72 -4.24 6.42
CA LEU A 92 4.57 -5.38 7.31
C LEU A 92 4.39 -4.94 8.77
N ASN A 93 5.21 -4.01 9.25
CA ASN A 93 5.06 -3.49 10.60
C ASN A 93 3.72 -2.77 10.82
N LEU A 94 3.24 -2.00 9.84
CA LEU A 94 1.95 -1.35 9.92
C LEU A 94 0.80 -2.38 9.95
N GLN A 95 0.91 -3.43 9.13
CA GLN A 95 -0.05 -4.53 9.13
C GLN A 95 -0.07 -5.28 10.47
N GLU A 96 1.09 -5.50 11.09
CA GLU A 96 1.20 -6.08 12.42
C GLU A 96 0.52 -5.21 13.49
N LYS A 97 0.74 -3.90 13.45
CA LYS A 97 0.07 -2.95 14.37
C LYS A 97 -1.45 -3.00 14.22
N PHE A 98 -1.95 -2.96 12.98
CA PHE A 98 -3.38 -3.10 12.73
C PHE A 98 -3.93 -4.44 13.24
N ASN A 99 -3.22 -5.55 12.99
CA ASN A 99 -3.65 -6.88 13.43
C ASN A 99 -3.63 -7.06 14.96
N ALA A 100 -2.88 -6.22 15.69
CA ALA A 100 -2.88 -6.20 17.14
C ALA A 100 -4.09 -5.47 17.74
N LEU A 101 -4.86 -4.74 16.93
CA LEU A 101 -6.09 -4.09 17.37
C LEU A 101 -7.19 -5.13 17.62
N PRO A 102 -7.97 -4.99 18.72
CA PRO A 102 -9.03 -5.95 19.02
C PRO A 102 -10.14 -5.91 17.95
N PRO A 103 -10.67 -7.06 17.52
CA PRO A 103 -11.80 -7.07 16.58
C PRO A 103 -13.05 -6.53 17.26
N GLU A 104 -13.96 -5.95 16.48
CA GLU A 104 -15.26 -5.41 16.92
C GLU A 104 -16.02 -6.38 17.84
N SER A 105 -16.01 -7.68 17.52
CA SER A 105 -16.69 -8.73 18.27
C SER A 105 -16.20 -8.91 19.71
N SER A 106 -14.99 -8.47 20.02
CA SER A 106 -14.41 -8.59 21.37
C SER A 106 -14.97 -7.56 22.36
N LEU A 107 -15.74 -6.57 21.90
CA LEU A 107 -16.33 -5.51 22.75
C LEU A 107 -17.73 -5.86 23.29
N ILE A 108 -18.33 -6.99 22.87
CA ILE A 108 -19.72 -7.38 23.22
C ILE A 108 -19.77 -8.40 24.38
N SER A 109 -18.63 -8.78 24.95
CA SER A 109 -18.57 -9.73 26.09
C SER A 109 -18.39 -9.01 27.44
N LEU A 110 -19.35 -8.18 27.84
CA LEU A 110 -19.49 -7.66 29.21
C LEU A 110 -20.97 -7.59 29.62
#